data_AF-A0A1H6BDC8-F1
#
_entry.id   AF-A0A1H6BDC8-F1
#
_cell.length_a   1.000
_cell.length_b   1.000
_cell.length_c   1.000
_cell.angle_alpha   90.00
_cell.angle_beta   90.00
_cell.angle_gamma   90.00
#
_symmetry.space_group_name_H-M   'P 1'
#
loop_
_entity.id
_entity.type
_entity.pdbx_description
1 polymer ?
#
loop_
_entity_poly.entity_id
_entity_poly.type
_entity_poly.pdbx_seq_one_letter_code
_entity_poly.pdbx_strand_id
1 'polypeptide(L)'
;MVLRTAFLAFILTCLSGLSWATPDRAAFLDIARKGWIYQLRTTMIGRDMSIPVRINGQTLLGASICLVGERPHLETRASLNAFRTLVAEVTGKPLPMRYAGVSARQCGAGRTVVIRLYSGRPPGSALTDDLMWMNEIHDFGLPQGRQYSAGSPAMAQTFFGRKGQGTHVMVKQPRHDELTDMERDFYRSILIEELFQSFTFGMDILHFDREAAFVSKLEEYPVDLRYLPWDSEPFMEALVRSNPRGLCPFDVFMLHAVADAPVQQTNEDAFLDFIDARYDDLWQRAERVVADGRFQAILDPECRGPFD
;
A
#
# COMPACT_ATOMS: atom_id res chain seq x y z
N MET A 1 -59.58 17.16 9.40
CA MET A 1 -58.73 18.25 8.86
C MET A 1 -58.29 19.08 10.06
N VAL A 2 -57.03 19.28 10.42
CA VAL A 2 -55.76 19.19 9.70
C VAL A 2 -54.73 18.55 10.65
N LEU A 3 -54.64 17.22 10.53
CA LEU A 3 -53.55 16.39 11.04
C LEU A 3 -52.58 16.27 9.86
N ARG A 4 -51.61 17.20 9.67
CA ARG A 4 -50.58 17.03 8.61
C ARG A 4 -49.36 17.95 8.54
N THR A 5 -49.16 18.96 9.40
CA THR A 5 -48.09 19.96 9.14
C THR A 5 -46.99 20.08 10.18
N ALA A 6 -47.07 19.44 11.35
CA ALA A 6 -46.01 19.57 12.37
C ALA A 6 -45.04 18.37 12.45
N PHE A 7 -45.23 17.33 11.62
CA PHE A 7 -44.36 16.14 11.59
C PHE A 7 -43.20 16.25 10.58
N LEU A 8 -43.12 17.35 9.82
CA LEU A 8 -42.05 17.57 8.83
C LEU A 8 -40.80 18.27 9.39
N ALA A 9 -40.84 18.77 10.63
CA ALA A 9 -39.70 19.47 11.24
C ALA A 9 -38.72 18.54 11.99
N PHE A 10 -39.02 17.24 12.12
CA PHE A 10 -38.20 16.28 12.87
C PHE A 10 -37.52 15.22 12.00
N ILE A 11 -37.80 15.19 10.69
CA ILE A 11 -37.15 14.24 9.75
C ILE A 11 -36.05 14.94 8.91
N LEU A 12 -35.94 16.27 8.97
CA LEU A 12 -34.94 17.04 8.22
C LEU A 12 -33.64 17.34 8.98
N THR A 13 -33.42 16.74 10.15
CA THR A 13 -32.24 16.94 11.01
C THR A 13 -31.37 15.69 11.18
N CYS A 14 -31.59 14.64 10.39
CA CYS A 14 -30.74 13.45 10.34
C CYS A 14 -29.99 13.27 9.01
N LEU A 15 -29.84 14.36 8.23
CA LEU A 15 -28.78 14.49 7.23
C LEU A 15 -27.64 15.32 7.82
N SER A 16 -27.22 14.97 9.04
CA SER A 16 -25.85 15.19 9.47
C SER A 16 -25.01 14.24 8.63
N GLY A 17 -24.75 14.63 7.37
CA GLY A 17 -23.57 14.13 6.70
C GLY A 17 -22.43 14.34 7.70
N LEU A 18 -21.73 13.26 8.04
CA LEU A 18 -20.38 13.35 8.56
C LEU A 18 -19.59 14.10 7.49
N SER A 19 -19.67 15.42 7.50
CA SER A 19 -18.80 16.26 6.72
C SER A 19 -17.48 16.15 7.44
N TRP A 20 -16.60 15.34 6.86
CA TRP A 20 -15.19 15.40 7.21
C TRP A 20 -14.79 16.87 7.04
N ALA A 21 -14.15 17.46 8.05
CA ALA A 21 -13.59 18.79 7.88
C ALA A 21 -12.69 18.74 6.64
N THR A 22 -12.73 19.75 5.77
CA THR A 22 -11.75 19.80 4.68
C THR A 22 -10.37 19.84 5.35
N PRO A 23 -9.46 18.89 5.07
CA PRO A 23 -8.17 18.89 5.73
C PRO A 23 -7.42 20.16 5.42
N ASP A 24 -6.62 20.64 6.37
CA ASP A 24 -5.74 21.77 6.12
C ASP A 24 -4.79 21.41 4.96
N ARG A 25 -5.01 22.06 3.82
CA ARG A 25 -4.25 21.84 2.59
C ARG A 25 -2.75 22.02 2.82
N ALA A 26 -2.36 22.95 3.70
CA ALA A 26 -0.96 23.16 4.04
C ALA A 26 -0.37 21.96 4.80
N ALA A 27 -1.06 21.48 5.84
CA ALA A 27 -0.67 20.25 6.55
C ALA A 27 -0.61 19.03 5.62
N PHE A 28 -1.59 18.89 4.71
CA PHE A 28 -1.63 17.78 3.76
C PHE A 28 -0.43 17.80 2.80
N LEU A 29 -0.10 18.97 2.24
CA LEU A 29 1.06 19.15 1.37
C LEU A 29 2.38 18.98 2.13
N ASP A 30 2.43 19.29 3.43
CA ASP A 30 3.59 19.05 4.26
C ASP A 30 3.85 17.55 4.46
N ILE A 31 2.79 16.76 4.74
CA ILE A 31 2.89 15.30 4.79
C ILE A 31 3.32 14.74 3.43
N ALA A 32 2.69 15.21 2.33
CA ALA A 32 3.09 14.81 0.99
C ALA A 32 4.56 15.14 0.72
N ARG A 33 5.04 16.32 1.09
CA ARG A 33 6.44 16.72 0.94
C ARG A 33 7.39 15.84 1.76
N LYS A 34 7.06 15.56 3.04
CA LYS A 34 7.85 14.70 3.93
C LYS A 34 7.95 13.27 3.41
N GLY A 35 6.84 12.72 2.92
CA GLY A 35 6.75 11.33 2.46
C GLY A 35 7.23 11.10 1.03
N TRP A 36 7.06 12.07 0.12
CA TRP A 36 7.29 11.88 -1.32
C TRP A 36 8.55 12.54 -1.87
N ILE A 37 9.03 13.63 -1.25
CA ILE A 37 10.33 14.23 -1.61
C ILE A 37 11.39 13.71 -0.64
N TYR A 38 11.61 12.40 -0.67
CA TYR A 38 12.68 11.76 0.09
C TYR A 38 13.89 11.50 -0.81
N GLN A 39 15.08 11.58 -0.22
CA GLN A 39 16.29 11.10 -0.89
C GLN A 39 16.29 9.58 -0.88
N LEU A 40 16.30 8.99 -2.07
CA LEU A 40 16.52 7.57 -2.27
C LEU A 40 17.86 7.17 -1.66
N ARG A 41 17.81 6.52 -0.48
CA ARG A 41 18.97 5.80 0.02
C ARG A 41 19.12 4.56 -0.84
N THR A 42 20.13 4.58 -1.70
CA THR A 42 20.56 3.46 -2.52
C THR A 42 21.11 2.35 -1.63
N THR A 43 20.25 1.56 -1.00
CA THR A 43 20.63 0.55 -0.01
C THR A 43 20.48 -0.85 -0.55
N MET A 44 21.25 -1.16 -1.60
CA MET A 44 21.65 -2.53 -1.87
C MET A 44 23.15 -2.59 -2.06
N ILE A 45 23.86 -2.99 -1.01
CA ILE A 45 25.31 -3.17 -1.02
C ILE A 45 25.67 -4.08 -2.21
N GLY A 46 26.47 -3.57 -3.15
CA GLY A 46 26.92 -4.32 -4.33
C GLY A 46 25.97 -4.32 -5.53
N ARG A 47 24.86 -3.56 -5.51
CA ARG A 47 24.07 -3.28 -6.73
C ARG A 47 24.84 -2.35 -7.67
N ASP A 48 24.66 -2.53 -8.97
CA ASP A 48 25.16 -1.58 -9.98
C ASP A 48 24.52 -0.19 -9.82
N MET A 49 25.31 0.75 -9.33
CA MET A 49 24.90 2.13 -9.02
C MET A 49 24.74 3.01 -10.25
N SER A 50 25.14 2.55 -11.44
CA SER A 50 24.95 3.31 -12.68
C SER A 50 23.52 3.21 -13.23
N ILE A 51 22.69 2.31 -12.69
CA ILE A 51 21.30 2.14 -13.11
C ILE A 51 20.42 3.18 -12.39
N PRO A 52 19.81 4.13 -13.12
CA PRO A 52 19.03 5.19 -12.51
C PRO A 52 17.76 4.63 -11.86
N VAL A 53 17.40 5.22 -10.71
CA VAL A 53 16.08 5.00 -10.10
C VAL A 53 15.10 5.99 -10.72
N ARG A 54 13.92 5.52 -11.11
CA ARG A 54 12.85 6.34 -11.69
C ARG A 54 11.51 5.92 -11.11
N ILE A 55 11.02 6.64 -10.12
CA ILE A 55 9.73 6.34 -9.50
C ILE A 55 8.65 7.06 -10.28
N ASN A 56 7.86 6.32 -11.06
CA ASN A 56 6.77 6.90 -11.84
C ASN A 56 5.46 6.17 -11.52
N GLY A 57 4.48 6.93 -11.02
CA GLY A 57 3.15 6.44 -10.68
C GLY A 57 2.40 5.78 -11.84
N GLN A 58 2.68 6.22 -13.07
CA GLN A 58 2.08 5.66 -14.26
C GLN A 58 2.68 4.31 -14.66
N THR A 59 3.84 3.91 -14.13
CA THR A 59 4.45 2.63 -14.50
C THR A 59 3.59 1.44 -14.10
N LEU A 60 2.84 1.55 -12.99
CA LEU A 60 1.94 0.48 -12.55
C LEU A 60 0.51 0.60 -13.10
N LEU A 61 0.23 1.65 -13.89
CA LEU A 61 -1.02 1.71 -14.66
C LEU A 61 -1.06 0.56 -15.67
N GLY A 62 -2.06 -0.31 -15.51
CA GLY A 62 -2.21 -1.52 -16.32
C GLY A 62 -1.24 -2.64 -15.94
N ALA A 63 -0.65 -2.59 -14.74
CA ALA A 63 0.06 -3.73 -14.19
C ALA A 63 -0.88 -4.92 -13.92
N SER A 64 -0.31 -6.08 -13.62
CA SER A 64 -1.04 -7.25 -13.13
C SER A 64 -0.41 -7.77 -11.83
N ILE A 65 -1.21 -8.39 -10.98
CA ILE A 65 -0.74 -9.12 -9.80
C ILE A 65 -0.50 -10.58 -10.19
N CYS A 66 0.69 -11.07 -9.89
CA CYS A 66 1.03 -12.48 -9.99
C CYS A 66 1.32 -13.06 -8.61
N LEU A 67 0.41 -13.90 -8.11
CA LEU A 67 0.56 -14.58 -6.83
C LEU A 67 1.42 -15.83 -6.99
N VAL A 68 2.41 -16.00 -6.11
CA VAL A 68 3.29 -17.17 -6.08
C VAL A 68 3.51 -17.70 -4.67
N GLY A 69 4.04 -18.92 -4.57
CA GLY A 69 4.22 -19.62 -3.30
C GLY A 69 2.96 -20.38 -2.92
N GLU A 70 2.48 -20.13 -1.71
CA GLU A 70 1.28 -20.78 -1.21
C GLU A 70 0.01 -20.26 -1.90
N ARG A 71 -1.07 -21.04 -1.83
CA ARG A 71 -2.38 -20.55 -2.29
C ARG A 71 -2.86 -19.41 -1.38
N PRO A 72 -3.55 -18.40 -1.93
CA PRO A 72 -4.06 -17.32 -1.12
C PRO A 72 -5.12 -17.81 -0.13
N HIS A 73 -4.91 -17.50 1.15
CA HIS A 73 -5.91 -17.63 2.18
C HIS A 73 -7.15 -16.77 1.86
N LEU A 74 -8.31 -17.12 2.42
CA LEU A 74 -9.57 -16.40 2.16
C LEU A 74 -9.46 -14.91 2.51
N GLU A 75 -8.89 -14.59 3.67
CA GLU A 75 -8.65 -13.20 4.11
C GLU A 75 -7.71 -12.45 3.16
N THR A 76 -6.55 -13.04 2.83
CA THR A 76 -5.59 -12.49 1.87
C THR A 76 -6.23 -12.21 0.51
N ARG A 77 -7.05 -13.16 0.02
CA ARG A 77 -7.78 -13.01 -1.25
C ARG A 77 -8.82 -11.88 -1.17
N ALA A 78 -9.50 -11.73 -0.04
CA ALA A 78 -10.47 -10.65 0.16
C ALA A 78 -9.79 -9.27 0.09
N SER A 79 -8.70 -9.08 0.84
CA SER A 79 -7.92 -7.84 0.82
C SER A 79 -7.35 -7.53 -0.56
N LEU A 80 -6.79 -8.54 -1.26
CA LEU A 80 -6.31 -8.38 -2.64
C LEU A 80 -7.42 -7.95 -3.59
N ASN A 81 -8.62 -8.54 -3.48
CA ASN A 81 -9.73 -8.18 -4.36
C ASN A 81 -10.29 -6.79 -4.06
N ALA A 82 -10.37 -6.40 -2.79
CA ALA A 82 -10.74 -5.05 -2.39
C ALA A 82 -9.74 -4.02 -2.94
N PHE A 83 -8.43 -4.27 -2.77
CA PHE A 83 -7.39 -3.38 -3.30
C PHE A 83 -7.41 -3.30 -4.83
N ARG A 84 -7.61 -4.42 -5.53
CA ARG A 84 -7.77 -4.41 -7.00
C ARG A 84 -8.97 -3.59 -7.46
N THR A 85 -10.06 -3.63 -6.69
CA THR A 85 -11.25 -2.81 -6.95
C THR A 85 -10.93 -1.33 -6.75
N LEU A 86 -10.18 -0.99 -5.69
CA LEU A 86 -9.73 0.38 -5.43
C LEU A 86 -8.83 0.90 -6.55
N VAL A 87 -7.83 0.13 -6.97
CA VAL A 87 -6.95 0.53 -8.09
C VAL A 87 -7.75 0.73 -9.37
N ALA A 88 -8.75 -0.12 -9.64
CA ALA A 88 -9.61 0.05 -10.80
C ALA A 88 -10.49 1.31 -10.73
N GLU A 89 -11.02 1.64 -9.54
CA GLU A 89 -11.76 2.87 -9.28
C GLU A 89 -10.86 4.11 -9.49
N VAL A 90 -9.65 4.09 -8.93
CA VAL A 90 -8.69 5.19 -8.98
C VAL A 90 -8.20 5.46 -10.41
N THR A 91 -7.83 4.40 -11.12
CA THR A 91 -7.09 4.48 -12.40
C THR A 91 -7.97 4.32 -13.63
N GLY A 92 -9.22 3.88 -13.47
CA GLY A 92 -10.11 3.48 -14.56
C GLY A 92 -9.66 2.22 -15.31
N LYS A 93 -8.63 1.50 -14.81
CA LYS A 93 -8.07 0.31 -15.46
C LYS A 93 -8.14 -0.89 -14.53
N PRO A 94 -8.56 -2.07 -15.02
CA PRO A 94 -8.55 -3.27 -14.19
C PRO A 94 -7.12 -3.59 -13.75
N LEU A 95 -7.00 -4.15 -12.55
CA LEU A 95 -5.77 -4.80 -12.06
C LEU A 95 -5.98 -6.32 -12.13
N PRO A 96 -5.57 -7.01 -13.21
CA PRO A 96 -5.72 -8.45 -13.32
C PRO A 96 -4.90 -9.16 -12.25
N MET A 97 -5.40 -10.28 -11.73
CA MET A 97 -4.69 -11.10 -10.76
C MET A 97 -4.77 -12.57 -11.15
N ARG A 98 -3.65 -13.28 -11.03
CA ARG A 98 -3.60 -14.73 -11.22
C ARG A 98 -2.68 -15.40 -10.21
N TYR A 99 -2.95 -16.65 -9.91
CA TYR A 99 -2.04 -17.52 -9.17
C TYR A 99 -1.17 -18.31 -10.15
N ALA A 100 0.14 -18.21 -9.98
CA ALA A 100 1.15 -18.79 -10.86
C ALA A 100 1.91 -19.96 -10.19
N GLY A 101 1.37 -20.53 -9.12
CA GLY A 101 2.00 -21.66 -8.43
C GLY A 101 3.21 -21.25 -7.61
N VAL A 102 4.25 -22.09 -7.58
CA VAL A 102 5.35 -21.96 -6.62
C VAL A 102 6.43 -20.92 -6.99
N SER A 103 6.56 -20.58 -8.28
CA SER A 103 7.71 -19.83 -8.81
C SER A 103 7.30 -18.59 -9.60
N ALA A 104 8.00 -17.47 -9.35
CA ALA A 104 7.83 -16.23 -10.12
C ALA A 104 8.16 -16.36 -11.60
N ARG A 105 8.93 -17.38 -12.03
CA ARG A 105 9.18 -17.63 -13.46
C ARG A 105 7.89 -17.80 -14.26
N GLN A 106 6.82 -18.26 -13.62
CA GLN A 106 5.52 -18.43 -14.23
C GLN A 106 4.73 -17.12 -14.36
N CYS A 107 5.25 -15.99 -13.85
CA CYS A 107 4.62 -14.66 -13.91
C CYS A 107 4.78 -13.95 -15.27
N GLY A 108 5.77 -14.33 -16.08
CA GLY A 108 6.06 -13.70 -17.36
C GLY A 108 6.71 -12.32 -17.22
N ALA A 109 7.21 -11.75 -18.33
CA ALA A 109 8.05 -10.55 -18.35
C ALA A 109 7.27 -9.22 -18.55
N GLY A 110 6.00 -9.17 -18.11
CA GLY A 110 5.15 -7.98 -18.21
C GLY A 110 5.33 -7.00 -17.05
N ARG A 111 4.50 -5.93 -17.03
CA ARG A 111 4.33 -5.08 -15.84
C ARG A 111 3.59 -5.89 -14.78
N THR A 112 4.35 -6.58 -13.95
CA THR A 112 3.81 -7.52 -12.98
C THR A 112 4.34 -7.19 -11.59
N VAL A 113 3.42 -7.07 -10.64
CA VAL A 113 3.73 -7.09 -9.21
C VAL A 113 3.69 -8.56 -8.78
N VAL A 114 4.85 -9.10 -8.44
CA VAL A 114 4.98 -10.48 -7.96
C VAL A 114 4.71 -10.48 -6.47
N ILE A 115 3.69 -11.22 -6.01
CA ILE A 115 3.37 -11.34 -4.58
C ILE A 115 3.61 -12.79 -4.16
N ARG A 116 4.64 -13.01 -3.35
CA ARG A 116 4.95 -14.29 -2.72
C ARG A 116 4.21 -14.42 -1.39
N LEU A 117 3.29 -15.38 -1.34
CA LEU A 117 2.53 -15.73 -0.15
C LEU A 117 3.20 -16.87 0.61
N TYR A 118 3.26 -16.73 1.94
CA TYR A 118 3.74 -17.76 2.85
C TYR A 118 3.01 -17.68 4.19
N SER A 119 2.72 -18.80 4.84
CA SER A 119 2.16 -18.80 6.19
C SER A 119 3.20 -19.28 7.21
N GLY A 120 4.17 -20.07 6.76
CA GLY A 120 5.24 -20.70 7.52
C GLY A 120 6.35 -19.76 8.03
N ARG A 121 7.55 -20.35 8.14
CA ARG A 121 8.80 -19.59 8.19
C ARG A 121 9.03 -18.91 6.83
N PRO A 122 9.73 -17.76 6.78
CA PRO A 122 9.99 -17.08 5.53
C PRO A 122 10.78 -17.94 4.54
N PRO A 123 10.28 -18.19 3.32
CA PRO A 123 10.99 -18.98 2.32
C PRO A 123 12.12 -18.20 1.62
N GLY A 124 13.25 -17.96 2.32
CA GLY A 124 14.39 -17.18 1.82
C GLY A 124 15.01 -17.69 0.51
N SER A 125 15.09 -19.01 0.31
CA SER A 125 15.55 -19.58 -0.97
C SER A 125 14.61 -19.23 -2.11
N ALA A 126 13.29 -19.33 -1.91
CA ALA A 126 12.31 -18.99 -2.94
C ALA A 126 12.25 -17.49 -3.22
N LEU A 127 12.45 -16.64 -2.19
CA LEU A 127 12.65 -15.20 -2.36
C LEU A 127 13.88 -14.93 -3.24
N THR A 128 15.01 -15.58 -2.94
CA THR A 128 16.24 -15.43 -3.72
C THR A 128 16.03 -15.84 -5.18
N ASP A 129 15.37 -16.98 -5.41
CA ASP A 129 15.08 -17.46 -6.76
C ASP A 129 14.19 -16.51 -7.56
N ASP A 130 13.17 -15.92 -6.92
CA ASP A 130 12.32 -14.91 -7.55
C ASP A 130 13.13 -13.67 -7.94
N LEU A 131 13.94 -13.13 -7.01
CA LEU A 131 14.73 -11.93 -7.25
C LEU A 131 15.81 -12.15 -8.32
N MET A 132 16.41 -13.33 -8.37
CA MET A 132 17.39 -13.67 -9.42
C MET A 132 16.72 -13.81 -10.79
N TRP A 133 15.55 -14.45 -10.86
CA TRP A 133 14.79 -14.46 -12.10
C TRP A 133 14.37 -13.04 -12.54
N MET A 134 13.85 -12.22 -11.64
CA MET A 134 13.48 -10.84 -11.96
C MET A 134 14.71 -10.03 -12.41
N ASN A 135 15.86 -10.25 -11.80
CA ASN A 135 17.13 -9.65 -12.22
C ASN A 135 17.56 -10.13 -13.62
N GLU A 136 17.35 -11.39 -14.00
CA GLU A 136 17.62 -11.89 -15.35
C GLU A 136 16.79 -11.13 -16.41
N ILE A 137 15.50 -10.90 -16.13
CA ILE A 137 14.58 -10.31 -17.12
C ILE A 137 14.65 -8.79 -17.19
N HIS A 138 14.87 -8.11 -16.05
CA HIS A 138 14.85 -6.65 -15.96
C HIS A 138 16.24 -6.03 -15.86
N ASP A 139 17.27 -6.83 -15.60
CA ASP A 139 18.67 -6.39 -15.45
C ASP A 139 18.81 -5.34 -14.34
N PHE A 140 18.44 -5.72 -13.12
CA PHE A 140 18.47 -4.86 -11.92
C PHE A 140 19.90 -4.58 -11.42
N GLY A 141 20.90 -5.30 -11.93
CA GLY A 141 22.27 -5.24 -11.45
C GLY A 141 22.45 -5.85 -10.06
N LEU A 142 21.65 -6.85 -9.70
CA LEU A 142 21.80 -7.54 -8.41
C LEU A 142 23.07 -8.39 -8.38
N PRO A 143 23.79 -8.44 -7.24
CA PRO A 143 24.98 -9.26 -7.10
C PRO A 143 24.65 -10.75 -7.22
N GLN A 144 25.45 -11.46 -8.03
CA GLN A 144 25.35 -12.91 -8.22
C GLN A 144 25.75 -13.66 -6.94
N GLY A 145 25.10 -14.80 -6.68
CA GLY A 145 25.42 -15.66 -5.53
C GLY A 145 24.98 -15.13 -4.16
N ARG A 146 24.31 -13.97 -4.11
CA ARG A 146 23.75 -13.42 -2.86
C ARG A 146 22.46 -14.14 -2.48
N GLN A 147 22.31 -14.43 -1.19
CA GLN A 147 21.05 -14.89 -0.60
C GLN A 147 20.27 -13.71 -0.03
N TYR A 148 18.96 -13.74 -0.24
CA TYR A 148 18.00 -12.77 0.26
C TYR A 148 17.09 -13.42 1.30
N SER A 149 16.79 -12.69 2.37
CA SER A 149 15.97 -13.16 3.49
C SER A 149 14.95 -12.10 3.86
N ALA A 150 13.79 -12.53 4.35
CA ALA A 150 12.81 -11.60 4.89
C ALA A 150 13.27 -11.02 6.22
N GLY A 151 13.22 -9.69 6.34
CA GLY A 151 13.48 -8.96 7.58
C GLY A 151 12.23 -8.70 8.42
N SER A 152 11.04 -8.81 7.82
CA SER A 152 9.73 -8.52 8.41
C SER A 152 8.67 -9.49 7.86
N PRO A 153 7.49 -9.59 8.52
CA PRO A 153 6.40 -10.45 8.06
C PRO A 153 5.82 -10.04 6.70
N ALA A 154 6.05 -8.81 6.27
CA ALA A 154 5.78 -8.35 4.93
C ALA A 154 6.88 -7.40 4.47
N MET A 155 7.19 -7.41 3.17
CA MET A 155 8.14 -6.49 2.54
C MET A 155 7.77 -6.29 1.07
N ALA A 156 7.80 -5.05 0.61
CA ALA A 156 7.71 -4.67 -0.80
C ALA A 156 9.01 -4.01 -1.25
N GLN A 157 9.47 -4.38 -2.43
CA GLN A 157 10.61 -3.73 -3.05
C GLN A 157 10.42 -3.64 -4.56
N THR A 158 10.47 -2.41 -5.10
CA THR A 158 10.66 -2.21 -6.53
C THR A 158 12.14 -2.09 -6.84
N PHE A 159 12.54 -2.85 -7.84
CA PHE A 159 13.88 -2.82 -8.37
C PHE A 159 13.87 -2.13 -9.72
N PHE A 160 14.90 -1.32 -9.96
CA PHE A 160 15.10 -0.60 -11.21
C PHE A 160 16.28 -1.20 -11.94
N GLY A 161 16.05 -1.57 -13.21
CA GLY A 161 17.01 -2.24 -14.06
C GLY A 161 17.13 -1.59 -15.44
N ARG A 162 18.13 -2.01 -16.21
CA ARG A 162 18.40 -1.47 -17.55
C ARG A 162 17.29 -1.83 -18.54
N LYS A 163 16.55 -2.91 -18.29
CA LYS A 163 15.47 -3.41 -19.16
C LYS A 163 14.07 -3.15 -18.58
N GLY A 164 13.97 -2.36 -17.52
CA GLY A 164 12.71 -1.99 -16.88
C GLY A 164 12.77 -2.12 -15.36
N GLN A 165 11.60 -2.04 -14.74
CA GLN A 165 11.44 -2.21 -13.30
C GLN A 165 10.54 -3.40 -13.00
N GLY A 166 10.66 -3.94 -11.79
CA GLY A 166 9.75 -4.96 -11.27
C GLY A 166 9.60 -4.84 -9.76
N THR A 167 8.40 -5.14 -9.27
CA THR A 167 8.06 -5.07 -7.85
C THR A 167 7.86 -6.48 -7.32
N HIS A 168 8.58 -6.81 -6.26
CA HIS A 168 8.41 -8.04 -5.50
C HIS A 168 7.82 -7.69 -4.14
N VAL A 169 6.74 -8.37 -3.78
CA VAL A 169 6.12 -8.32 -2.46
C VAL A 169 6.24 -9.70 -1.86
N MET A 170 6.73 -9.80 -0.64
CA MET A 170 6.71 -11.02 0.15
C MET A 170 5.85 -10.76 1.36
N VAL A 171 4.80 -11.54 1.57
CA VAL A 171 3.82 -11.25 2.63
C VAL A 171 3.33 -12.51 3.30
N LYS A 172 3.32 -12.46 4.63
CA LYS A 172 2.83 -13.51 5.48
C LYS A 172 1.30 -13.54 5.43
N GLN A 173 0.72 -14.74 5.40
CA GLN A 173 -0.72 -14.94 5.45
C GLN A 173 -1.10 -15.96 6.54
N PRO A 174 -2.40 -16.07 6.89
CA PRO A 174 -2.84 -17.03 7.89
C PRO A 174 -2.54 -18.49 7.53
N ARG A 175 -2.38 -19.34 8.56
CA ARG A 175 -2.24 -20.81 8.41
C ARG A 175 -3.57 -21.56 8.54
N HIS A 176 -4.54 -20.97 9.21
CA HIS A 176 -5.79 -21.61 9.63
C HIS A 176 -6.96 -20.72 9.19
N ASP A 177 -8.13 -21.34 8.99
CA ASP A 177 -9.31 -20.63 8.48
C ASP A 177 -9.99 -19.76 9.55
N GLU A 178 -9.96 -20.21 10.80
CA GLU A 178 -10.51 -19.49 11.95
C GLU A 178 -9.46 -18.51 12.48
N LEU A 179 -9.79 -17.21 12.43
CA LEU A 179 -8.92 -16.13 12.88
C LEU A 179 -9.61 -15.33 13.97
N THR A 180 -8.84 -14.97 14.98
CA THR A 180 -9.20 -13.88 15.89
C THR A 180 -9.24 -12.54 15.15
N ASP A 181 -9.89 -11.54 15.74
CA ASP A 181 -9.93 -10.19 15.17
C ASP A 181 -8.52 -9.59 15.07
N MET A 182 -7.67 -9.83 16.07
CA MET A 182 -6.27 -9.39 16.06
C MET A 182 -5.47 -10.01 14.91
N GLU A 183 -5.58 -11.32 14.68
CA GLU A 183 -4.90 -11.97 13.55
C GLU A 183 -5.41 -11.43 12.22
N ARG A 184 -6.73 -11.26 12.09
CA ARG A 184 -7.34 -10.71 10.88
C ARG A 184 -6.78 -9.32 10.56
N ASP A 185 -6.75 -8.45 11.56
CA ASP A 185 -6.23 -7.08 11.44
C ASP A 185 -4.74 -7.09 11.11
N PHE A 186 -3.95 -7.95 11.77
CA PHE A 186 -2.53 -8.09 11.50
C PHE A 186 -2.23 -8.48 10.04
N TYR A 187 -2.80 -9.60 9.57
CA TYR A 187 -2.52 -10.11 8.22
C TYR A 187 -3.04 -9.18 7.13
N ARG A 188 -4.15 -8.49 7.40
CA ARG A 188 -4.71 -7.49 6.51
C ARG A 188 -3.84 -6.23 6.46
N SER A 189 -3.47 -5.70 7.62
CA SER A 189 -2.70 -4.46 7.76
C SER A 189 -1.37 -4.56 7.01
N ILE A 190 -0.59 -5.61 7.25
CA ILE A 190 0.71 -5.79 6.58
C ILE A 190 0.55 -5.91 5.06
N LEU A 191 -0.49 -6.61 4.57
CA LEU A 191 -0.72 -6.75 3.14
C LEU A 191 -1.14 -5.43 2.49
N ILE A 192 -2.02 -4.66 3.15
CA ILE A 192 -2.48 -3.36 2.65
C ILE A 192 -1.31 -2.39 2.55
N GLU A 193 -0.44 -2.37 3.55
CA GLU A 193 0.78 -1.55 3.56
C GLU A 193 1.65 -1.82 2.34
N GLU A 194 2.01 -3.09 2.11
CA GLU A 194 2.88 -3.45 0.99
C GLU A 194 2.25 -3.17 -0.37
N LEU A 195 0.93 -3.38 -0.48
CA LEU A 195 0.19 -3.06 -1.69
C LEU A 195 0.17 -1.56 -1.93
N PHE A 196 -0.09 -0.76 -0.90
CA PHE A 196 -0.07 0.69 -1.01
C PHE A 196 1.32 1.16 -1.44
N GLN A 197 2.36 0.83 -0.69
CA GLN A 197 3.74 1.20 -0.99
C GLN A 197 4.16 0.81 -2.40
N SER A 198 3.77 -0.40 -2.86
CA SER A 198 4.06 -0.87 -4.21
C SER A 198 3.45 0.04 -5.28
N PHE A 199 2.18 0.45 -5.12
CA PHE A 199 1.42 1.20 -6.12
C PHE A 199 1.59 2.72 -6.04
N THR A 200 2.27 3.23 -5.01
CA THR A 200 2.55 4.64 -4.83
C THR A 200 4.05 4.95 -4.96
N PHE A 201 4.87 4.44 -4.05
CA PHE A 201 6.29 4.80 -3.93
C PHE A 201 7.22 3.84 -4.66
N GLY A 202 6.75 2.62 -4.92
CA GLY A 202 7.58 1.52 -5.39
C GLY A 202 8.64 1.09 -4.36
N MET A 203 8.60 1.54 -3.12
CA MET A 203 9.52 1.09 -2.08
C MET A 203 8.98 1.34 -0.69
N ASP A 204 9.63 0.68 0.27
CA ASP A 204 9.37 0.84 1.69
C ASP A 204 9.70 2.27 2.15
N ILE A 205 8.66 2.99 2.55
CA ILE A 205 8.74 4.29 3.19
C ILE A 205 7.92 4.20 4.47
N LEU A 206 8.58 4.46 5.58
CA LEU A 206 7.95 4.59 6.88
C LEU A 206 8.29 5.96 7.46
N HIS A 207 7.26 6.68 7.90
CA HIS A 207 7.41 7.92 8.63
C HIS A 207 7.29 7.61 10.13
N PHE A 208 8.44 7.56 10.81
CA PHE A 208 8.48 7.34 12.24
C PHE A 208 8.30 8.67 12.98
N ASP A 209 7.14 8.86 13.58
CA ASP A 209 6.85 10.01 14.43
C ASP A 209 6.01 9.57 15.62
N ARG A 210 6.52 9.83 16.82
CA ARG A 210 5.87 9.46 18.09
C ARG A 210 4.66 10.33 18.42
N GLU A 211 4.57 11.50 17.82
CA GLU A 211 3.57 12.52 18.14
C GLU A 211 2.58 12.74 16.97
N ALA A 212 2.84 12.15 15.80
CA ALA A 212 1.94 12.25 14.66
C ALA A 212 0.61 11.55 14.93
N ALA A 213 -0.48 12.17 14.50
CA ALA A 213 -1.75 11.49 14.31
C ALA A 213 -1.62 10.47 13.16
N PHE A 214 -2.51 9.48 13.12
CA PHE A 214 -2.61 8.53 12.02
C PHE A 214 -3.40 9.12 10.85
N VAL A 215 -2.66 9.82 10.01
CA VAL A 215 -3.07 10.47 8.78
C VAL A 215 -2.82 9.58 7.55
N SER A 216 -1.82 8.70 7.59
CA SER A 216 -1.44 7.76 6.53
C SER A 216 -1.08 6.39 7.10
N LYS A 217 -1.34 5.31 6.33
CA LYS A 217 -0.89 3.95 6.63
C LYS A 217 0.64 3.85 6.84
N LEU A 218 1.40 4.78 6.30
CA LEU A 218 2.87 4.79 6.40
C LEU A 218 3.40 5.48 7.65
N GLU A 219 2.53 6.00 8.50
CA GLU A 219 2.93 6.54 9.79
C GLU A 219 3.01 5.44 10.83
N GLU A 220 4.14 5.40 11.52
CA GLU A 220 4.43 4.37 12.50
C GLU A 220 5.02 4.94 13.79
N TYR A 221 4.47 4.50 14.92
CA TYR A 221 5.10 4.64 16.22
C TYR A 221 6.22 3.61 16.38
N PRO A 222 7.47 4.03 16.64
CA PRO A 222 8.58 3.09 16.74
C PRO A 222 8.39 2.14 17.93
N VAL A 223 8.25 0.84 17.63
CA VAL A 223 8.15 -0.26 18.60
C VAL A 223 9.31 -1.24 18.43
N ASP A 224 9.85 -1.79 19.53
CA ASP A 224 10.93 -2.79 19.47
C ASP A 224 10.37 -4.21 19.43
N LEU A 225 10.29 -4.79 18.23
CA LEU A 225 9.74 -6.12 18.00
C LEU A 225 10.80 -7.21 17.75
N ARG A 226 12.09 -6.88 17.86
CA ARG A 226 13.21 -7.73 17.38
C ARG A 226 13.28 -9.11 18.01
N TYR A 227 12.75 -9.26 19.23
CA TYR A 227 12.83 -10.49 20.02
C TYR A 227 11.49 -11.23 20.12
N LEU A 228 10.45 -10.76 19.43
CA LEU A 228 9.13 -11.37 19.45
C LEU A 228 8.91 -12.20 18.18
N PRO A 229 8.44 -13.46 18.28
CA PRO A 229 8.05 -14.24 17.11
C PRO A 229 6.90 -13.57 16.36
N TRP A 230 6.96 -13.52 15.03
CA TRP A 230 5.90 -12.91 14.20
C TRP A 230 4.53 -13.58 14.36
N ASP A 231 4.52 -14.86 14.70
CA ASP A 231 3.31 -15.65 14.96
C ASP A 231 2.75 -15.44 16.39
N SER A 232 3.39 -14.60 17.23
CA SER A 232 2.97 -14.38 18.61
C SER A 232 1.98 -13.22 18.74
N GLU A 233 0.99 -13.38 19.61
CA GLU A 233 0.00 -12.34 19.91
C GLU A 233 0.65 -10.99 20.32
N PRO A 234 1.69 -10.94 21.20
CA PRO A 234 2.35 -9.67 21.53
C PRO A 234 3.00 -8.97 20.34
N PHE A 235 3.52 -9.72 19.37
CA PHE A 235 4.07 -9.14 18.14
C PHE A 235 2.96 -8.53 17.29
N MET A 236 1.88 -9.28 17.07
CA MET A 236 0.76 -8.83 16.24
C MET A 236 0.07 -7.61 16.85
N GLU A 237 -0.19 -7.64 18.16
CA GLU A 237 -0.80 -6.52 18.86
C GLU A 237 0.07 -5.26 18.80
N ALA A 238 1.37 -5.39 19.05
CA ALA A 238 2.26 -4.23 19.03
C ALA A 238 2.37 -3.62 17.62
N LEU A 239 2.37 -4.45 16.57
CA LEU A 239 2.40 -3.97 15.18
C LEU A 239 1.07 -3.35 14.75
N VAL A 240 -0.07 -3.97 15.07
CA VAL A 240 -1.41 -3.42 14.76
C VAL A 240 -1.68 -2.09 15.48
N ARG A 241 -1.01 -1.86 16.61
CA ARG A 241 -1.09 -0.58 17.35
C ARG A 241 -0.04 0.43 16.91
N SER A 242 1.02 0.03 16.20
CA SER A 242 2.08 0.94 15.81
C SER A 242 1.73 1.76 14.58
N ASN A 243 0.83 1.29 13.72
CA ASN A 243 0.38 1.99 12.52
C ASN A 243 -1.12 1.75 12.23
N PRO A 244 -1.73 2.48 11.30
CA PRO A 244 -3.12 2.22 10.90
C PRO A 244 -3.33 0.80 10.41
N ARG A 245 -4.52 0.22 10.64
CA ARG A 245 -4.87 -1.15 10.20
C ARG A 245 -5.16 -1.26 8.71
N GLY A 246 -5.37 -0.12 8.05
CA GLY A 246 -5.76 0.00 6.66
C GLY A 246 -5.41 1.38 6.11
N LEU A 247 -5.86 1.67 4.90
CA LEU A 247 -5.61 2.94 4.24
C LEU A 247 -6.39 4.07 4.91
N CYS A 248 -5.71 5.20 5.11
CA CYS A 248 -6.33 6.44 5.51
C CYS A 248 -6.84 7.23 4.28
N PRO A 249 -7.71 8.25 4.48
CA PRO A 249 -8.14 9.13 3.39
C PRO A 249 -6.99 9.78 2.61
N PHE A 250 -5.89 10.13 3.30
CA PHE A 250 -4.67 10.64 2.67
C PHE A 250 -4.11 9.65 1.65
N ASP A 251 -4.08 8.36 1.97
CA ASP A 251 -3.52 7.33 1.09
C ASP A 251 -4.35 7.17 -0.18
N VAL A 252 -5.68 7.23 -0.06
CA VAL A 252 -6.60 7.18 -1.20
C VAL A 252 -6.44 8.42 -2.09
N PHE A 253 -6.31 9.60 -1.48
CA PHE A 253 -5.98 10.83 -2.21
C PHE A 253 -4.66 10.68 -2.97
N MET A 254 -3.63 10.15 -2.32
CA MET A 254 -2.33 9.97 -2.95
C MET A 254 -2.39 8.97 -4.10
N LEU A 255 -3.18 7.90 -4.00
CA LEU A 255 -3.43 6.99 -5.13
C LEU A 255 -4.02 7.72 -6.34
N HIS A 256 -4.98 8.63 -6.13
CA HIS A 256 -5.50 9.49 -7.21
C HIS A 256 -4.44 10.44 -7.77
N ALA A 257 -3.64 11.08 -6.91
CA ALA A 257 -2.59 11.98 -7.34
C ALA A 257 -1.56 11.25 -8.22
N VAL A 258 -1.10 10.08 -7.77
CA VAL A 258 -0.13 9.23 -8.48
C VAL A 258 -0.68 8.74 -9.83
N ALA A 259 -1.96 8.40 -9.89
CA ALA A 259 -2.60 7.94 -11.11
C ALA A 259 -2.73 9.03 -12.18
N ASP A 260 -2.98 10.28 -11.75
CA ASP A 260 -3.32 11.39 -12.65
C ASP A 260 -2.12 12.29 -13.00
N ALA A 261 -1.10 12.35 -12.14
CA ALA A 261 -0.03 13.32 -12.28
C ALA A 261 0.75 13.11 -13.58
N PRO A 262 0.91 14.15 -14.43
CA PRO A 262 1.65 14.09 -15.68
C PRO A 262 3.15 14.35 -15.45
N VAL A 263 3.71 13.73 -14.41
CA VAL A 263 5.10 13.92 -13.99
C VAL A 263 5.98 12.77 -14.46
N GLN A 264 7.27 13.06 -14.65
CA GLN A 264 8.23 11.99 -14.99
C GLN A 264 8.56 11.17 -13.76
N GLN A 265 8.61 11.83 -12.59
CA GLN A 265 8.85 11.18 -11.32
C GLN A 265 7.94 11.71 -10.22
N THR A 266 7.51 10.85 -9.31
CA THR A 266 6.64 11.25 -8.18
C THR A 266 7.42 11.79 -6.98
N ASN A 267 8.74 11.93 -7.10
CA ASN A 267 9.62 12.53 -6.08
C ASN A 267 10.21 13.88 -6.52
N GLU A 268 9.66 14.52 -7.56
CA GLU A 268 10.07 15.84 -8.04
C GLU A 268 9.08 16.93 -7.60
N ASP A 269 9.53 18.17 -7.46
CA ASP A 269 8.70 19.29 -6.98
C ASP A 269 7.42 19.48 -7.82
N ALA A 270 7.49 19.20 -9.12
CA ALA A 270 6.34 19.29 -10.02
C ALA A 270 5.18 18.34 -9.64
N PHE A 271 5.46 17.27 -8.89
CA PHE A 271 4.42 16.41 -8.34
C PHE A 271 3.65 17.10 -7.21
N LEU A 272 4.34 17.84 -6.33
CA LEU A 272 3.68 18.65 -5.30
C LEU A 272 2.89 19.81 -5.92
N ASP A 273 3.43 20.47 -6.95
CA ASP A 273 2.74 21.53 -7.67
C ASP A 273 1.43 21.01 -8.30
N PHE A 274 1.46 19.79 -8.85
CA PHE A 274 0.27 19.12 -9.37
C PHE A 274 -0.76 18.84 -8.28
N ILE A 275 -0.32 18.27 -7.15
CA ILE A 275 -1.19 17.97 -6.00
C ILE A 275 -1.86 19.25 -5.49
N ASP A 276 -1.08 20.31 -5.30
CA ASP A 276 -1.58 21.61 -4.86
C ASP A 276 -2.62 22.14 -5.85
N ALA A 277 -2.30 22.18 -7.15
CA ALA A 277 -3.23 22.68 -8.17
C ALA A 277 -4.53 21.86 -8.29
N ARG A 278 -4.53 20.59 -7.89
CA ARG A 278 -5.67 19.66 -8.02
C ARG A 278 -6.29 19.23 -6.70
N TYR A 279 -5.89 19.84 -5.60
CA TYR A 279 -6.21 19.40 -4.24
C TYR A 279 -7.70 19.12 -4.04
N ASP A 280 -8.58 20.08 -4.34
CA ASP A 280 -10.02 19.94 -4.07
C ASP A 280 -10.67 18.80 -4.87
N ASP A 281 -10.25 18.61 -6.12
CA ASP A 281 -10.75 17.52 -6.97
C ASP A 281 -10.25 16.15 -6.50
N LEU A 282 -8.95 16.06 -6.16
CA LEU A 282 -8.35 14.84 -5.61
C LEU A 282 -8.99 14.46 -4.27
N TRP A 283 -9.26 15.44 -3.41
CA TRP A 283 -9.91 15.24 -2.11
C TRP A 283 -11.35 14.76 -2.29
N GLN A 284 -12.14 15.42 -3.14
CA GLN A 284 -13.52 14.99 -3.40
C GLN A 284 -13.61 13.57 -3.96
N ARG A 285 -12.62 13.14 -4.75
CA ARG A 285 -12.53 11.75 -5.24
C ARG A 285 -12.20 10.78 -4.11
N ALA A 286 -11.23 11.13 -3.26
CA ALA A 286 -10.86 10.33 -2.11
C ALA A 286 -12.04 10.15 -1.14
N GLU A 287 -12.78 11.22 -0.83
CA GLU A 287 -13.98 11.16 0.03
C GLU A 287 -15.04 10.21 -0.52
N ARG A 288 -15.26 10.20 -1.84
CA ARG A 288 -16.22 9.28 -2.47
C ARG A 288 -15.82 7.82 -2.29
N VAL A 289 -14.52 7.52 -2.39
CA VAL A 289 -14.00 6.18 -2.15
C VAL A 289 -14.11 5.83 -0.67
N VAL A 290 -13.73 6.73 0.24
CA VAL A 290 -13.81 6.51 1.69
C VAL A 290 -15.25 6.26 2.16
N ALA A 291 -16.22 6.96 1.57
CA ALA A 291 -17.64 6.78 1.86
C ALA A 291 -18.25 5.53 1.21
N ASP A 292 -17.57 4.88 0.26
CA ASP A 292 -18.09 3.70 -0.43
C ASP A 292 -17.85 2.43 0.40
N GLY A 293 -18.96 1.77 0.76
CA GLY A 293 -18.98 0.55 1.56
C GLY A 293 -18.14 -0.61 0.99
N ARG A 294 -17.86 -0.61 -0.31
CA ARG A 294 -17.02 -1.64 -0.96
C ARG A 294 -15.58 -1.65 -0.45
N PHE A 295 -15.07 -0.52 0.05
CA PHE A 295 -13.66 -0.37 0.43
C PHE A 295 -13.41 -0.46 1.93
N GLN A 296 -14.45 -0.59 2.76
CA GLN A 296 -14.33 -0.61 4.23
C GLN A 296 -13.40 -1.72 4.76
N ALA A 297 -13.23 -2.82 4.00
CA ALA A 297 -12.31 -3.88 4.37
C ALA A 297 -10.83 -3.52 4.24
N ILE A 298 -10.48 -2.42 3.55
CA ILE A 298 -9.10 -1.98 3.35
C ILE A 298 -8.84 -0.54 3.81
N LEU A 299 -9.86 0.11 4.36
CA LEU A 299 -9.77 1.44 4.96
C LEU A 299 -9.68 1.30 6.48
N ASP A 300 -9.00 2.23 7.13
CA ASP A 300 -9.05 2.36 8.58
C ASP A 300 -9.99 3.52 8.97
N PRO A 301 -11.10 3.23 9.67
CA PRO A 301 -12.06 4.25 10.09
C PRO A 301 -11.53 5.13 11.23
N GLU A 302 -10.46 4.73 11.93
CA GLU A 302 -9.85 5.49 13.01
C GLU A 302 -8.86 6.54 12.49
N CYS A 303 -8.46 6.48 11.22
CA CYS A 303 -7.63 7.51 10.61
C CYS A 303 -8.33 8.86 10.72
N ARG A 304 -7.73 9.75 11.50
CA ARG A 304 -8.11 11.16 11.55
C ARG A 304 -7.14 11.82 10.58
N GLY A 305 -7.66 12.28 9.44
CA GLY A 305 -6.91 13.17 8.55
C GLY A 305 -6.36 14.39 9.30
N PRO A 306 -5.55 15.24 8.65
CA PRO A 306 -4.99 16.42 9.28
C PRO A 306 -6.11 17.47 9.40
N PHE A 307 -6.96 17.25 10.40
CA PHE A 307 -8.13 18.04 10.70
C PHE A 307 -7.84 18.76 12.01
N ASP A 308 -7.95 20.09 11.99
CA ASP A 308 -8.13 20.87 13.22
C ASP A 308 -9.51 20.57 13.85
#